data_AF-A0A6N9A9E4-F1
#
_entry.id   AF-A0A6N9A9E4-F1
#
_cell.length_a   1.000
_cell.length_b   1.000
_cell.length_c   1.000
_cell.angle_alpha   90.00
_cell.angle_beta   90.00
_cell.angle_gamma   90.00
#
_symmetry.space_group_name_H-M   'P 1'
#
loop_
_entity.id
_entity.type
_entity.pdbx_description
1 polymer ?
#
loop_
_entity_poly.entity_id
_entity_poly.type
_entity_poly.pdbx_seq_one_letter_code
_entity_poly.pdbx_strand_id
1 'polypeptide(L)'
;MRVRMFCGTRFAGVPVADRRLRGLVAGTARLTRRVRMPARHLPVVIALPLAAVTPAPGHEGRGFFAGQEARALVGQDARGPLAGQGTRVTPALQKPQAPPREVHPEAREAISKILSPFCPPPYLLENCPSPGAAALRDSINAMAHSGMTADSIIERVLAAHGEEYRGMPKRSGRGLLAWAVPPVVLVAGLALVVLVLRRLKEPAPADAQADLTDEDRERLDAALAELEQMEESE
;
A
#
# COMPACT_ATOMS: atom_id res chain seq x y z
N MET A 1 -38.84 39.85 -0.63
CA MET A 1 -37.83 39.52 -1.65
C MET A 1 -37.86 38.01 -1.89
N ARG A 2 -38.42 37.58 -3.03
CA ARG A 2 -38.48 36.17 -3.47
C ARG A 2 -37.32 35.93 -4.42
N VAL A 3 -36.46 34.95 -4.15
CA VAL A 3 -35.42 34.51 -5.08
C VAL A 3 -35.76 33.10 -5.57
N ARG A 4 -35.73 32.99 -6.89
CA ARG A 4 -36.31 31.96 -7.75
C ARG A 4 -35.61 30.60 -7.62
N MET A 5 -36.44 29.55 -7.57
CA MET A 5 -36.12 28.20 -8.06
C MET A 5 -35.60 28.27 -9.50
N PHE A 6 -34.47 27.61 -9.77
CA PHE A 6 -34.03 27.32 -11.13
C PHE A 6 -34.44 25.90 -11.49
N CYS A 7 -35.29 25.84 -12.50
CA CYS A 7 -35.81 24.66 -13.17
C CYS A 7 -34.88 24.30 -14.33
N GLY A 8 -34.61 23.01 -14.51
CA GLY A 8 -34.48 22.39 -15.83
C GLY A 8 -33.09 22.32 -16.46
N THR A 9 -32.52 21.11 -16.44
CA THR A 9 -31.84 20.56 -17.63
C THR A 9 -32.34 19.16 -17.92
N ARG A 10 -33.25 19.17 -18.89
CA ARG A 10 -33.79 18.14 -19.76
C ARG A 10 -32.67 17.22 -20.29
N PHE A 11 -32.69 15.92 -19.97
CA PHE A 11 -32.02 14.91 -20.78
C PHE A 11 -33.11 14.04 -21.42
N ALA A 12 -33.20 14.12 -22.75
CA ALA A 12 -33.93 13.22 -23.61
C ALA A 12 -33.53 11.76 -23.28
N GLY A 13 -34.44 10.80 -23.15
CA GLY A 13 -35.45 10.46 -24.15
C GLY A 13 -34.84 9.47 -25.15
N VAL A 14 -34.59 8.23 -24.72
CA VAL A 14 -34.26 7.10 -25.62
C VAL A 14 -35.47 6.16 -25.62
N PRO A 15 -36.09 5.89 -26.78
CA PRO A 15 -37.30 5.07 -26.87
C PRO A 15 -36.98 3.59 -26.66
N VAL A 16 -37.77 2.97 -25.77
CA VAL A 16 -37.93 1.52 -25.63
C VAL A 16 -38.66 1.00 -26.86
N ALA A 17 -37.97 0.19 -27.66
CA ALA A 17 -38.56 -0.54 -28.78
C ALA A 17 -39.07 -1.93 -28.33
N ASP A 18 -40.22 -2.25 -28.90
CA ASP A 18 -41.26 -3.13 -28.42
C ASP A 18 -41.01 -4.63 -28.66
N ARG A 19 -41.64 -5.39 -27.78
CA ARG A 19 -41.92 -6.81 -27.69
C ARG A 19 -42.67 -7.31 -28.93
N ARG A 20 -41.99 -7.88 -29.93
CA ARG A 20 -42.59 -8.90 -30.83
C ARG A 20 -41.53 -9.85 -31.37
N LEU A 21 -41.52 -11.08 -30.86
CA LEU A 21 -41.33 -12.34 -31.59
C LEU A 21 -41.51 -13.50 -30.60
N ARG A 22 -42.75 -13.63 -30.12
CA ARG A 22 -43.30 -14.93 -29.68
C ARG A 22 -43.76 -15.65 -30.94
N GLY A 23 -43.36 -16.91 -31.05
CA GLY A 23 -44.07 -17.91 -31.84
C GLY A 23 -43.29 -18.37 -33.06
N LEU A 24 -42.55 -19.47 -32.90
CA LEU A 24 -42.50 -20.51 -33.93
C LEU A 24 -41.92 -21.80 -33.32
N VAL A 25 -42.79 -22.81 -33.26
CA VAL A 25 -42.49 -24.26 -33.28
C VAL A 25 -41.95 -24.84 -31.96
N ALA A 26 -42.74 -25.38 -31.03
CA ALA A 26 -43.65 -26.53 -31.13
C ALA A 26 -43.01 -27.75 -31.81
N GLY A 27 -42.25 -28.55 -31.06
CA GLY A 27 -41.68 -29.82 -31.54
C GLY A 27 -41.37 -30.80 -30.42
N THR A 28 -42.31 -31.72 -30.19
CA THR A 28 -42.10 -33.14 -29.79
C THR A 28 -41.28 -33.40 -28.50
N ALA A 29 -41.92 -33.61 -27.36
CA ALA A 29 -42.49 -34.88 -26.91
C ALA A 29 -41.47 -36.04 -26.76
N ARG A 30 -41.45 -36.58 -25.53
CA ARG A 30 -40.99 -37.92 -25.14
C ARG A 30 -39.51 -38.25 -25.35
N LEU A 31 -38.78 -38.41 -24.24
CA LEU A 31 -38.39 -39.77 -23.82
C LEU A 31 -37.87 -39.74 -22.37
N THR A 32 -38.70 -40.29 -21.50
CA THR A 32 -38.33 -40.82 -20.20
C THR A 32 -37.20 -41.84 -20.36
N ARG A 33 -36.01 -41.53 -19.86
CA ARG A 33 -35.05 -42.57 -19.50
C ARG A 33 -34.53 -42.30 -18.09
N ARG A 34 -35.24 -42.89 -17.12
CA ARG A 34 -34.65 -43.25 -15.82
C ARG A 34 -33.42 -44.11 -16.11
N VAL A 35 -32.23 -43.56 -15.91
CA VAL A 35 -31.01 -44.36 -15.79
C VAL A 35 -30.45 -44.10 -14.40
N ARG A 36 -30.89 -44.96 -13.48
CA ARG A 36 -30.14 -45.62 -12.41
C ARG A 36 -28.74 -45.04 -12.16
N MET A 37 -28.57 -44.38 -11.02
CA MET A 37 -27.25 -44.20 -10.40
C MET A 37 -26.65 -45.58 -10.05
N PRO A 38 -25.34 -45.75 -10.25
CA PRO A 38 -24.52 -46.39 -9.25
C PRO A 38 -23.51 -45.40 -8.68
N ALA A 39 -23.52 -45.31 -7.35
CA ALA A 39 -22.46 -44.72 -6.56
C ALA A 39 -21.10 -45.29 -6.98
N ARG A 40 -20.10 -44.42 -7.13
CA ARG A 40 -18.71 -44.57 -6.62
C ARG A 40 -17.81 -43.46 -7.19
N HIS A 41 -16.91 -43.01 -6.30
CA HIS A 41 -15.71 -42.19 -6.52
C HIS A 41 -15.82 -40.67 -6.29
N LEU A 42 -15.62 -40.35 -5.01
CA LEU A 42 -14.77 -39.33 -4.37
C LEU A 42 -14.57 -37.93 -4.99
N PRO A 43 -14.52 -36.89 -4.13
CA PRO A 43 -14.24 -35.52 -4.53
C PRO A 43 -12.78 -35.35 -4.93
N VAL A 44 -12.54 -34.83 -6.13
CA VAL A 44 -11.25 -34.26 -6.50
C VAL A 44 -11.14 -32.91 -5.80
N VAL A 45 -10.55 -32.96 -4.60
CA VAL A 45 -9.96 -31.81 -3.93
C VAL A 45 -8.88 -31.27 -4.87
N ILE A 46 -9.10 -30.08 -5.42
CA ILE A 46 -8.07 -29.33 -6.13
C ILE A 46 -7.06 -28.89 -5.08
N ALA A 47 -6.01 -29.71 -4.92
CA ALA A 47 -4.82 -29.38 -4.17
C ALA A 47 -4.10 -28.23 -4.89
N LEU A 48 -4.14 -27.03 -4.32
CA LEU A 48 -3.19 -25.98 -4.64
C LEU A 48 -1.78 -26.51 -4.31
N PRO A 49 -0.82 -26.47 -5.25
CA PRO A 49 0.56 -26.73 -4.89
C PRO A 49 1.05 -25.57 -4.00
N LEU A 50 1.25 -25.90 -2.74
CA LEU A 50 2.06 -25.15 -1.79
C LEU A 50 3.46 -25.02 -2.43
N ALA A 51 3.74 -23.86 -3.03
CA ALA A 51 5.07 -23.55 -3.53
C ALA A 51 6.03 -23.61 -2.36
N ALA A 52 6.88 -24.64 -2.39
CA ALA A 52 7.95 -24.85 -1.44
C ALA A 52 8.84 -23.60 -1.40
N VAL A 53 8.82 -22.93 -0.25
CA VAL A 53 9.92 -22.05 0.17
C VAL A 53 11.13 -22.97 0.39
N THR A 54 12.02 -23.01 -0.60
CA THR A 54 13.36 -23.56 -0.46
C THR A 54 14.28 -22.48 0.11
N PRO A 55 14.75 -22.58 1.37
CA PRO A 55 15.89 -21.80 1.82
C PRO A 55 17.18 -22.41 1.23
N ALA A 56 17.89 -21.59 0.47
CA ALA A 56 19.21 -21.89 -0.09
C ALA A 56 20.28 -22.00 1.02
N PRO A 57 21.36 -22.78 0.78
CA PRO A 57 22.30 -23.22 1.81
C PRO A 57 23.27 -22.13 2.28
N GLY A 58 23.75 -22.31 3.50
CA GLY A 58 24.69 -21.44 4.18
C GLY A 58 26.05 -21.32 3.49
N HIS A 59 26.58 -20.10 3.51
CA HIS A 59 28.01 -19.86 3.35
C HIS A 59 28.64 -19.79 4.74
N GLU A 60 29.11 -20.95 5.19
CA GLU A 60 30.15 -21.09 6.19
C GLU A 60 31.48 -20.75 5.50
N GLY A 61 32.08 -19.62 5.89
CA GLY A 61 33.28 -19.06 5.28
C GLY A 61 34.20 -18.50 6.36
N ARG A 62 34.89 -19.43 7.00
CA ARG A 62 36.05 -19.29 7.90
C ARG A 62 36.96 -18.07 7.62
N GLY A 63 37.15 -17.28 8.67
CA GLY A 63 38.46 -17.05 9.31
C GLY A 63 39.48 -16.17 8.58
N PHE A 64 39.80 -15.01 9.16
CA PHE A 64 41.18 -14.55 9.40
C PHE A 64 41.19 -13.30 10.30
N PHE A 65 42.32 -13.05 10.98
CA PHE A 65 42.57 -12.16 12.13
C PHE A 65 42.32 -12.86 13.47
N ALA A 66 43.19 -13.77 13.93
CA ALA A 66 44.63 -13.60 14.18
C ALA A 66 44.91 -12.45 15.15
N GLY A 67 45.50 -12.83 16.30
CA GLY A 67 45.52 -12.08 17.53
C GLY A 67 46.29 -10.78 17.53
N GLN A 68 45.98 -9.97 18.53
CA GLN A 68 47.02 -9.29 19.27
C GLN A 68 46.63 -9.26 20.75
N GLU A 69 47.13 -10.28 21.46
CA GLU A 69 47.38 -10.18 22.88
C GLU A 69 48.48 -9.14 23.08
N ALA A 70 48.15 -8.01 23.67
CA ALA A 70 49.13 -7.10 24.26
C ALA A 70 48.78 -6.94 25.74
N ARG A 71 49.16 -7.98 26.47
CA ARG A 71 49.26 -8.03 27.92
C ARG A 71 50.42 -7.11 28.33
N ALA A 72 50.15 -5.82 28.50
CA ALA A 72 51.08 -4.91 29.15
C ALA A 72 50.70 -4.78 30.63
N LEU A 73 51.45 -5.52 31.45
CA LEU A 73 51.57 -5.28 32.88
C LEU A 73 52.14 -3.87 33.07
N VAL A 74 51.30 -2.92 33.48
CA VAL A 74 51.75 -1.62 33.97
C VAL A 74 51.47 -1.59 35.47
N GLY A 75 52.57 -1.50 36.22
CA GLY A 75 52.61 -1.56 37.68
C GLY A 75 51.70 -0.52 38.33
N GLN A 76 50.95 -0.98 39.30
CA GLN A 76 50.02 -0.20 40.09
C GLN A 76 50.69 0.17 41.41
N ASP A 77 51.73 1.01 41.36
CA ASP A 77 52.39 1.54 42.55
C ASP A 77 52.83 3.00 42.30
N ALA A 78 52.02 3.93 42.79
CA ALA A 78 52.46 5.21 43.35
C ALA A 78 51.25 6.00 43.86
N ARG A 79 50.87 5.76 45.13
CA ARG A 79 50.18 6.79 45.92
C ARG A 79 51.22 7.82 46.32
N GLY A 80 51.19 8.98 45.67
CA GLY A 80 51.89 10.19 46.10
C GLY A 80 50.88 11.35 46.07
N PRO A 81 50.76 12.15 47.14
CA PRO A 81 49.86 13.28 47.14
C PRO A 81 50.52 14.50 46.50
N LEU A 82 49.68 15.44 46.07
CA LEU A 82 49.90 16.88 45.86
C LEU A 82 49.97 17.40 44.41
N ALA A 83 49.02 18.32 44.16
CA ALA A 83 49.15 19.54 43.36
C ALA A 83 49.07 19.46 41.82
N GLY A 84 47.83 19.54 41.32
CA GLY A 84 47.41 20.63 40.44
C GLY A 84 48.08 20.76 39.08
N GLN A 85 47.80 19.86 38.13
CA GLN A 85 47.89 20.14 36.70
C GLN A 85 46.73 19.46 35.99
N GLY A 86 45.64 20.21 35.79
CA GLY A 86 44.58 19.79 34.89
C GLY A 86 45.15 19.75 33.48
N THR A 87 45.36 18.54 32.95
CA THR A 87 45.65 18.34 31.54
C THR A 87 44.49 18.95 30.75
N ARG A 88 44.71 20.15 30.20
CA ARG A 88 43.80 20.71 29.20
C ARG A 88 43.77 19.71 28.06
N VAL A 89 42.69 18.96 27.96
CA VAL A 89 42.27 18.34 26.71
C VAL A 89 42.20 19.49 25.71
N THR A 90 43.21 19.61 24.85
CA THR A 90 43.13 20.51 23.70
C THR A 90 41.88 20.09 22.93
N PRO A 91 40.85 20.95 22.81
CA PRO A 91 39.71 20.62 21.99
C PRO A 91 40.26 20.40 20.58
N ALA A 92 40.12 19.18 20.09
CA ALA A 92 40.40 18.87 18.71
C ALA A 92 39.69 19.92 17.85
N LEU A 93 40.43 20.47 16.87
CA LEU A 93 39.93 21.42 15.89
C LEU A 93 38.57 20.95 15.34
N GLN A 94 37.48 21.47 15.92
CA GLN A 94 36.17 21.39 15.34
C GLN A 94 36.28 22.19 14.06
N LYS A 95 36.35 21.50 12.92
CA LYS A 95 36.38 22.11 11.59
C LYS A 95 35.30 23.20 11.57
N PRO A 96 35.62 24.45 11.18
CA PRO A 96 34.64 25.53 11.16
C PRO A 96 33.41 25.04 10.43
N GLN A 97 32.30 24.94 11.15
CA GLN A 97 31.02 24.61 10.54
C GLN A 97 30.77 25.75 9.56
N ALA A 98 30.77 25.42 8.27
CA ALA A 98 30.49 26.38 7.22
C ALA A 98 29.18 27.12 7.60
N PRO A 99 29.07 28.44 7.32
CA PRO A 99 27.84 29.17 7.59
C PRO A 99 26.66 28.38 7.01
N PRO A 100 25.45 28.44 7.62
CA PRO A 100 24.30 27.66 7.18
C PRO A 100 24.15 27.79 5.67
N ARG A 101 24.60 26.77 4.93
CA ARG A 101 24.48 26.77 3.48
C ARG A 101 23.00 26.71 3.19
N GLU A 102 22.50 27.68 2.46
CA GLU A 102 21.13 27.63 1.99
C GLU A 102 20.95 26.33 1.21
N VAL A 103 20.11 25.45 1.74
CA VAL A 103 19.89 24.12 1.17
C VAL A 103 18.99 24.29 -0.04
N HIS A 104 19.47 23.90 -1.21
CA HIS A 104 18.70 23.98 -2.44
C HIS A 104 17.45 23.09 -2.35
N PRO A 105 16.27 23.53 -2.82
CA PRO A 105 15.04 22.74 -2.75
C PRO A 105 15.19 21.36 -3.41
N GLU A 106 15.82 21.29 -4.58
CA GLU A 106 16.11 20.03 -5.29
C GLU A 106 17.00 19.08 -4.48
N ALA A 107 17.99 19.61 -3.75
CA ALA A 107 18.85 18.80 -2.88
C ALA A 107 18.04 18.21 -1.72
N ARG A 108 17.17 19.01 -1.12
CA ARG A 108 16.28 18.56 -0.04
C ARG A 108 15.33 17.45 -0.51
N GLU A 109 14.79 17.58 -1.72
CA GLU A 109 13.94 16.56 -2.32
C GLU A 109 14.71 15.27 -2.65
N ALA A 110 15.93 15.37 -3.15
CA ALA A 110 16.76 14.20 -3.39
C ALA A 110 17.13 13.47 -2.08
N ILE A 111 17.53 14.21 -1.04
CA ILE A 111 17.93 13.66 0.25
C ILE A 111 16.79 12.91 0.95
N SER A 112 15.54 13.38 0.82
CA SER A 112 14.37 12.73 1.44
C SER A 112 13.90 11.46 0.72
N LYS A 113 14.38 11.20 -0.50
CA LYS A 113 14.02 10.02 -1.29
C LYS A 113 15.07 8.91 -1.27
N ILE A 114 16.22 9.13 -0.63
CA ILE A 114 17.37 8.21 -0.61
C ILE A 114 17.60 7.69 0.81
N LEU A 115 17.88 6.40 0.94
CA LEU A 115 18.33 5.74 2.16
C LEU A 115 19.84 5.92 2.34
N SER A 116 20.30 6.07 3.58
CA SER A 116 21.72 6.22 3.84
C SER A 116 22.44 4.86 3.76
N PRO A 117 23.56 4.73 3.00
CA PRO A 117 24.38 3.52 3.00
C PRO A 117 25.23 3.37 4.26
N PHE A 118 25.31 4.42 5.08
CA PHE A 118 26.16 4.49 6.27
C PHE A 118 25.42 4.21 7.57
N CYS A 119 24.10 4.03 7.50
CA CYS A 119 23.25 3.73 8.65
C CYS A 119 22.51 2.41 8.39
N PRO A 120 22.20 1.62 9.43
CA PRO A 120 21.39 0.42 9.24
C PRO A 120 20.00 0.79 8.67
N PRO A 121 19.39 -0.04 7.82
CA PRO A 121 18.03 0.23 7.35
C PRO A 121 17.04 0.26 8.53
N PRO A 122 15.98 1.10 8.50
CA PRO A 122 15.51 1.95 7.40
C PRO A 122 15.78 3.46 7.60
N TYR A 123 17.02 3.88 7.89
CA TYR A 123 17.31 5.32 8.04
C TYR A 123 17.43 6.06 6.71
N LEU A 124 16.64 7.12 6.54
CA LEU A 124 16.75 8.06 5.42
C LEU A 124 18.04 8.87 5.51
N LEU A 125 18.53 9.32 4.34
CA LEU A 125 19.71 10.14 4.26
C LEU A 125 19.53 11.46 5.01
N GLU A 126 18.34 12.05 5.08
CA GLU A 126 18.08 13.27 5.89
C GLU A 126 18.39 13.09 7.38
N ASN A 127 18.15 11.91 7.97
CA ASN A 127 18.14 11.72 9.42
C ASN A 127 19.36 10.92 9.94
N CYS A 128 20.25 10.46 9.07
CA CYS A 128 21.43 9.68 9.48
C CYS A 128 22.53 10.59 10.09
N PRO A 129 22.92 10.42 11.36
CA PRO A 129 23.90 11.27 12.03
C PRO A 129 25.35 10.98 11.64
N SER A 130 25.61 10.01 10.75
CA SER A 130 26.97 9.60 10.41
C SER A 130 27.73 10.69 9.62
N PRO A 131 29.05 10.81 9.82
CA PRO A 131 29.86 11.79 9.09
C PRO A 131 29.89 11.51 7.58
N GLY A 132 29.80 10.24 7.16
CA GLY A 132 29.69 9.86 5.75
C GLY A 132 28.38 10.36 5.12
N ALA A 133 27.27 10.28 5.85
CA ALA A 133 25.99 10.82 5.39
C ALA A 133 26.03 12.35 5.30
N ALA A 134 26.72 13.04 6.22
CA ALA A 134 26.88 14.49 6.15
C ALA A 134 27.65 14.92 4.89
N ALA A 135 28.76 14.23 4.57
CA ALA A 135 29.53 14.48 3.36
C ALA A 135 28.73 14.22 2.07
N LEU A 136 27.88 13.18 2.07
CA LEU A 136 27.00 12.88 0.94
C LEU A 136 25.90 13.95 0.75
N ARG A 137 25.32 14.48 1.84
CA ARG A 137 24.38 15.60 1.75
C ARG A 137 25.05 16.86 1.19
N ASP A 138 26.29 17.12 1.58
CA ASP A 138 27.07 18.26 1.06
C ASP A 138 27.34 18.12 -0.45
N SER A 139 27.68 16.91 -0.92
CA SER A 139 27.88 16.68 -2.36
C SER A 139 26.58 16.80 -3.15
N ILE A 140 25.45 16.32 -2.60
CA ILE A 140 24.12 16.50 -3.19
C ILE A 140 23.76 17.99 -3.28
N ASN A 141 24.01 18.76 -2.24
CA ASN A 141 23.83 20.20 -2.26
C ASN A 141 24.67 20.85 -3.36
N ALA A 142 25.94 20.48 -3.51
CA ALA A 142 26.80 21.01 -4.57
C ALA A 142 26.26 20.67 -5.98
N MET A 143 25.74 19.45 -6.18
CA MET A 143 25.12 19.04 -7.44
C MET A 143 23.85 19.85 -7.75
N ALA A 144 23.03 20.12 -6.76
CA ALA A 144 21.84 20.96 -6.94
C ALA A 144 22.21 22.41 -7.32
N HIS A 145 23.26 22.97 -6.71
CA HIS A 145 23.77 24.30 -7.07
C HIS A 145 24.35 24.35 -8.49
N SER A 146 24.79 23.22 -9.05
CA SER A 146 25.16 23.13 -10.47
C SER A 146 23.97 23.07 -11.44
N GLY A 147 22.72 23.13 -10.95
CA GLY A 147 21.51 23.10 -11.76
C GLY A 147 21.00 21.69 -12.11
N MET A 148 21.45 20.65 -11.40
CA MET A 148 20.87 19.30 -11.56
C MET A 148 19.50 19.21 -10.90
N THR A 149 18.57 18.51 -11.56
CA THR A 149 17.24 18.21 -11.01
C THR A 149 17.31 17.10 -9.95
N ALA A 150 16.37 17.07 -9.01
CA ALA A 150 16.32 16.07 -7.95
C ALA A 150 16.38 14.62 -8.48
N ASP A 151 15.64 14.30 -9.55
CA ASP A 151 15.65 12.96 -10.14
C ASP A 151 17.02 12.58 -10.71
N SER A 152 17.71 13.52 -11.38
CA SER A 152 19.05 13.28 -11.93
C SER A 152 20.11 13.09 -10.83
N ILE A 153 19.97 13.82 -9.72
CA ILE A 153 20.80 13.67 -8.52
C ILE A 153 20.60 12.28 -7.93
N ILE A 154 19.35 11.84 -7.77
CA ILE A 154 19.01 10.52 -7.23
C ILE A 154 19.63 9.42 -8.08
N GLU A 155 19.44 9.43 -9.41
CA GLU A 155 20.02 8.41 -10.28
C GLU A 155 21.56 8.42 -10.22
N ARG A 156 22.20 9.61 -10.13
CA ARG A 156 23.66 9.70 -10.00
C ARG A 156 24.17 9.13 -8.69
N VAL A 157 23.48 9.38 -7.57
CA VAL A 157 23.84 8.84 -6.25
C VAL A 157 23.63 7.32 -6.21
N LEU A 158 22.52 6.83 -6.77
CA LEU A 158 22.22 5.39 -6.83
C LEU A 158 23.15 4.65 -7.79
N ALA A 159 23.61 5.27 -8.87
CA ALA A 159 24.64 4.70 -9.72
C ALA A 159 25.99 4.49 -8.98
N ALA A 160 26.27 5.32 -7.96
CA ALA A 160 27.49 5.21 -7.16
C ALA A 160 27.35 4.26 -5.95
N HIS A 161 26.16 4.20 -5.32
CA HIS A 161 25.96 3.46 -4.09
C HIS A 161 25.16 2.15 -4.25
N GLY A 162 24.33 2.02 -5.27
CA GLY A 162 23.42 0.88 -5.46
C GLY A 162 21.94 1.30 -5.50
N GLU A 163 21.11 0.53 -6.20
CA GLU A 163 19.66 0.77 -6.32
C GLU A 163 18.88 0.37 -5.05
N GLU A 164 19.47 -0.43 -4.17
CA GLU A 164 18.90 -0.84 -2.87
C GLU A 164 18.69 0.34 -1.91
N TYR A 165 19.40 1.44 -2.12
CA TYR A 165 19.29 2.65 -1.32
C TYR A 165 18.18 3.61 -1.79
N ARG A 166 17.37 3.19 -2.75
CA ARG A 166 16.21 3.96 -3.20
C ARG A 166 15.07 3.85 -2.18
N GLY A 167 14.77 4.95 -1.50
CA GLY A 167 13.70 5.00 -0.49
C GLY A 167 12.29 5.10 -1.08
N MET A 168 12.14 5.68 -2.27
CA MET A 168 10.85 5.78 -2.97
C MET A 168 10.86 5.07 -4.32
N PRO A 169 9.84 4.25 -4.64
CA PRO A 169 9.74 3.61 -5.94
C PRO A 169 9.70 4.66 -7.06
N LYS A 170 10.33 4.35 -8.20
CA LYS A 170 10.23 5.19 -9.41
C LYS A 170 8.75 5.40 -9.71
N ARG A 171 8.35 6.65 -10.01
CA ARG A 171 6.99 6.98 -10.46
C ARG A 171 6.62 6.34 -11.81
N SER A 172 7.54 5.61 -12.44
CA SER A 172 7.36 4.92 -13.72
C SER A 172 7.58 3.41 -13.60
N GLY A 173 6.81 2.63 -14.35
CA GLY A 173 7.02 1.18 -14.54
C GLY A 173 6.43 0.31 -13.44
N ARG A 174 7.21 -0.66 -12.95
CA ARG A 174 6.77 -1.70 -11.99
C ARG A 174 6.24 -1.13 -10.67
N GLY A 175 6.79 0.00 -10.21
CA GLY A 175 6.33 0.67 -9.00
C GLY A 175 4.87 1.17 -9.11
N LEU A 176 4.46 1.59 -10.31
CA LEU A 176 3.10 2.06 -10.56
C LEU A 176 2.10 0.90 -10.60
N LEU A 177 2.49 -0.25 -11.18
CA LEU A 177 1.68 -1.46 -11.19
C LEU A 177 1.37 -1.96 -9.78
N ALA A 178 2.36 -1.94 -8.87
CA ALA A 178 2.16 -2.32 -7.47
C ALA A 178 1.06 -1.47 -6.79
N TRP A 179 0.92 -0.21 -7.20
CA TRP A 179 -0.11 0.69 -6.67
C TRP A 179 -1.45 0.60 -7.40
N ALA A 180 -1.46 0.17 -8.66
CA ALA A 180 -2.68 -0.03 -9.46
C ALA A 180 -3.40 -1.34 -9.12
N VAL A 181 -2.68 -2.38 -8.67
CA VAL A 181 -3.27 -3.69 -8.35
C VAL A 181 -4.36 -3.62 -7.27
N PRO A 182 -4.14 -2.98 -6.09
CA PRO A 182 -5.15 -2.93 -5.04
C PRO A 182 -6.51 -2.33 -5.48
N PRO A 183 -6.58 -1.13 -6.11
CA PRO A 183 -7.86 -0.59 -6.54
C PRO A 183 -8.50 -1.41 -7.68
N VAL A 184 -7.70 -1.99 -8.58
CA VAL A 184 -8.23 -2.84 -9.66
C VAL A 184 -8.88 -4.10 -9.10
N VAL A 185 -8.25 -4.78 -8.15
CA VAL A 185 -8.81 -5.97 -7.49
C VAL A 185 -10.08 -5.62 -6.72
N LEU A 186 -10.10 -4.47 -6.02
CA LEU A 186 -11.28 -4.00 -5.31
C LEU A 186 -12.47 -3.75 -6.25
N VAL A 187 -12.24 -3.01 -7.35
CA VAL A 187 -13.28 -2.71 -8.34
C VAL A 187 -13.74 -3.97 -9.05
N ALA A 188 -12.83 -4.88 -9.40
CA ALA A 188 -13.17 -6.15 -10.03
C ALA A 188 -14.02 -7.04 -9.09
N GLY A 189 -13.67 -7.11 -7.81
CA GLY A 189 -14.45 -7.83 -6.80
C GLY A 189 -15.85 -7.25 -6.62
N LEU A 190 -15.95 -5.93 -6.50
CA LEU A 190 -17.25 -5.25 -6.37
C LEU A 190 -18.12 -5.45 -7.63
N ALA A 191 -17.53 -5.31 -8.81
CA ALA A 191 -18.22 -5.55 -10.07
C ALA A 191 -18.74 -6.99 -10.16
N LEU A 192 -17.94 -7.98 -9.74
CA LEU A 192 -18.36 -9.39 -9.71
C LEU A 192 -19.55 -9.59 -8.78
N VAL A 193 -19.51 -9.04 -7.56
CA VAL A 193 -20.64 -9.10 -6.61
C VAL A 193 -21.91 -8.49 -7.21
N VAL A 194 -21.80 -7.28 -7.79
CA VAL A 194 -22.95 -6.63 -8.44
C VAL A 194 -23.50 -7.46 -9.60
N LEU A 195 -22.63 -8.08 -10.41
CA LEU A 195 -23.05 -8.94 -11.52
C LEU A 195 -23.75 -10.20 -11.02
N VAL A 196 -23.23 -10.85 -9.99
CA VAL A 196 -23.85 -12.04 -9.38
C VAL A 196 -25.20 -11.68 -8.78
N LEU A 197 -25.28 -10.59 -8.00
CA LEU A 197 -26.54 -10.12 -7.44
C LEU A 197 -27.55 -9.78 -8.54
N ARG A 198 -27.14 -9.13 -9.63
CA ARG A 198 -28.02 -8.84 -10.77
C ARG A 198 -28.49 -10.09 -11.52
N ARG A 199 -27.73 -11.19 -11.48
CA ARG A 199 -28.10 -12.47 -12.10
C ARG A 199 -29.03 -13.29 -11.21
N LEU A 200 -28.86 -13.19 -9.89
CA LEU A 200 -29.72 -13.87 -8.91
C LEU A 200 -31.03 -13.12 -8.66
N LYS A 201 -31.04 -11.81 -8.86
CA LYS A 201 -32.24 -11.01 -8.73
C LYS A 201 -33.13 -11.28 -9.94
N GLU A 202 -34.13 -12.13 -9.76
CA GLU A 202 -35.25 -12.23 -10.69
C GLU A 202 -35.82 -10.81 -10.87
N PRO A 203 -36.25 -10.44 -12.10
CA PRO A 203 -36.90 -9.17 -12.31
C PRO A 203 -38.14 -9.14 -11.40
N ALA A 204 -38.06 -8.36 -10.32
CA ALA A 204 -39.22 -8.07 -9.50
C ALA A 204 -40.26 -7.46 -10.44
N PRO A 205 -41.48 -8.02 -10.54
CA PRO A 205 -42.54 -7.38 -11.29
C PRO A 205 -42.66 -5.93 -10.78
N ALA A 206 -42.90 -4.97 -11.68
CA ALA A 206 -43.08 -3.55 -11.30
C ALA A 206 -44.28 -3.36 -10.34
N ASP A 207 -45.07 -4.41 -10.26
CA ASP A 207 -46.24 -4.70 -9.48
C ASP A 207 -45.92 -5.42 -8.15
N ALA A 208 -44.65 -5.64 -7.78
CA ALA A 208 -44.29 -6.23 -6.48
C ALA A 208 -44.74 -5.37 -5.28
N GLN A 209 -44.82 -4.04 -5.44
CA GLN A 209 -45.52 -3.18 -4.46
C GLN A 209 -47.04 -3.39 -4.48
N ALA A 210 -47.63 -3.72 -5.64
CA ALA A 210 -49.04 -4.03 -5.79
C ALA A 210 -49.40 -5.46 -5.33
N ASP A 211 -48.43 -6.37 -5.27
CA ASP A 211 -48.53 -7.77 -4.83
C ASP A 211 -48.50 -7.92 -3.30
N LEU A 212 -48.13 -6.86 -2.57
CA LEU A 212 -48.44 -6.78 -1.14
C LEU A 212 -49.95 -6.66 -1.00
N THR A 213 -50.57 -7.68 -0.41
CA THR A 213 -52.00 -7.62 -0.11
C THR A 213 -52.28 -6.43 0.81
N ASP A 214 -53.45 -5.82 0.68
CA ASP A 214 -53.80 -4.65 1.52
C ASP A 214 -53.74 -5.02 3.02
N GLU A 215 -54.05 -6.27 3.36
CA GLU A 215 -53.94 -6.81 4.72
C GLU A 215 -52.49 -6.89 5.23
N ASP A 216 -51.53 -7.26 4.38
CA ASP A 216 -50.11 -7.26 4.75
C ASP A 216 -49.55 -5.84 4.92
N ARG A 217 -50.05 -4.86 4.14
CA ARG A 217 -49.68 -3.45 4.32
C ARG A 217 -50.19 -2.91 5.65
N GLU A 218 -51.45 -3.20 5.99
CA GLU A 218 -52.06 -2.75 7.24
C GLU A 218 -51.35 -3.36 8.47
N ARG A 219 -50.93 -4.63 8.41
CA ARG A 219 -50.09 -5.25 9.45
C ARG A 219 -48.73 -4.59 9.59
N LEU A 220 -48.10 -4.20 8.47
CA LEU A 220 -46.82 -3.49 8.49
C LEU A 220 -46.96 -2.09 9.10
N ASP A 221 -47.99 -1.35 8.70
CA ASP A 221 -48.27 -0.01 9.20
C ASP A 221 -48.59 -0.04 10.70
N ALA A 222 -49.34 -1.03 11.17
CA ALA A 222 -49.60 -1.24 12.59
C ALA A 222 -48.31 -1.53 13.39
N ALA A 223 -47.43 -2.39 12.85
CA ALA A 223 -46.15 -2.70 13.49
C ALA A 223 -45.19 -1.50 13.51
N LEU A 224 -45.19 -0.68 12.45
CA LEU A 224 -44.41 0.57 12.40
C LEU A 224 -44.94 1.59 13.41
N ALA A 225 -46.26 1.74 13.54
CA ALA A 225 -46.88 2.64 14.51
C ALA A 225 -46.61 2.22 15.96
N GLU A 226 -46.57 0.92 16.25
CA GLU A 226 -46.19 0.40 17.57
C GLU A 226 -44.74 0.77 17.93
N LEU A 227 -43.79 0.62 17.01
CA LEU A 227 -42.40 1.01 17.22
C LEU A 227 -42.25 2.52 17.46
N GLU A 228 -42.99 3.35 16.71
CA GLU A 228 -42.96 4.81 16.84
C GLU A 228 -43.52 5.26 18.21
N GLN A 229 -44.57 4.60 18.71
CA GLN A 229 -45.14 4.86 20.04
C GLN A 229 -44.18 4.49 21.18
N MET A 230 -43.42 3.40 21.03
CA MET A 230 -42.42 3.00 22.02
C MET A 230 -41.30 4.04 22.11
N GLU A 231 -40.82 4.55 20.98
CA GLU A 231 -39.75 5.57 20.92
C GLU A 231 -40.20 6.93 21.50
N GLU A 232 -41.48 7.29 21.37
CA GLU A 232 -42.03 8.54 21.95
C GLU A 232 -42.28 8.44 23.47
N SER A 233 -42.27 7.23 24.03
CA SER A 233 -42.53 6.98 25.45
C SER A 233 -41.28 6.90 26.34
N GLU A 234 -40.08 6.94 25.75
CA GLU A 234 -38.77 7.06 26.44
C GLU A 234 -38.29 8.51 26.56
#